data_AF-A0A7S2KF98-F1
#
_entry.id   AF-A0A7S2KF98-F1
#
_cell.length_a   1.000
_cell.length_b   1.000
_cell.length_c   1.000
_cell.angle_alpha   90.00
_cell.angle_beta   90.00
_cell.angle_gamma   90.00
#
_symmetry.space_group_name_H-M   'P 1'
#
loop_
_entity.id
_entity.type
_entity.pdbx_description
1 polymer ?
#
loop_
_entity_poly.entity_id
_entity_poly.type
_entity_poly.pdbx_seq_one_letter_code
_entity_poly.pdbx_strand_id
1 'polypeptide(L)'
;QVNSFQFMSNSLVLLRGEWKKGYGPKQMDVETLLRDCGAQIASSVSSFINRLSERRISASNSDTSFIIICDESKTNSQCGISGNLQHEIQQICANKNANTYLKIVNSNYLFDCVSCAEFIDTKESQYAPVAPTARKF
;
A
#
# COMPACT_ATOMS: atom_id res chain seq x y z
N GLN A 1 26.72 13.96 -6.94
CA GLN A 1 25.28 13.99 -7.25
C GLN A 1 24.69 12.73 -6.64
N VAL A 2 23.82 12.87 -5.63
CA VAL A 2 23.14 11.71 -5.03
C VAL A 2 21.97 11.40 -5.95
N ASN A 3 22.01 10.27 -6.65
CA ASN A 3 20.84 9.77 -7.38
C ASN A 3 19.73 9.56 -6.36
N SER A 4 18.74 10.44 -6.34
CA SER A 4 17.52 10.25 -5.57
C SER A 4 16.79 9.04 -6.15
N PHE A 5 16.72 7.95 -5.37
CA PHE A 5 16.04 6.69 -5.70
C PHE A 5 14.52 6.91 -5.78
N GLN A 6 14.01 7.59 -6.81
CA GLN A 6 12.59 8.00 -6.89
C GLN A 6 11.70 7.00 -7.65
N PHE A 7 11.93 5.70 -7.51
CA PHE A 7 11.14 4.70 -8.23
C PHE A 7 9.67 4.65 -7.78
N MET A 8 9.35 5.19 -6.60
CA MET A 8 7.98 5.32 -6.09
C MET A 8 7.36 6.73 -6.29
N SER A 9 7.99 7.62 -7.08
CA SER A 9 7.53 9.00 -7.32
C SER A 9 6.05 9.15 -7.70
N ASN A 10 5.50 8.17 -8.43
CA ASN A 10 4.08 8.13 -8.80
C ASN A 10 3.27 7.20 -7.89
N SER A 11 3.56 7.14 -6.59
CA SER A 11 2.85 6.25 -5.67
C SER A 11 2.16 7.01 -4.54
N LEU A 12 0.93 6.59 -4.22
CA LEU A 12 0.23 6.98 -3.01
C LEU A 12 0.16 5.78 -2.07
N VAL A 13 0.71 5.94 -0.88
CA VAL A 13 0.86 4.88 0.12
C VAL A 13 0.00 5.16 1.34
N LEU A 14 -0.73 4.16 1.80
CA LEU A 14 -1.48 4.19 3.05
C LEU A 14 -0.90 3.14 4.01
N LEU A 15 -0.42 3.59 5.17
CA LEU A 15 0.01 2.70 6.24
C LEU A 15 -1.20 2.33 7.11
N ARG A 16 -1.38 1.04 7.41
CA ARG A 16 -2.50 0.54 8.23
C ARG A 16 -2.03 -0.41 9.32
N GLY A 17 -2.74 -0.39 10.44
CA GLY A 17 -2.51 -1.27 11.58
C GLY A 17 -1.72 -0.64 12.72
N GLU A 18 -1.26 -1.47 13.64
CA GLU A 18 -0.53 -1.10 14.85
C GLU A 18 0.96 -1.37 14.70
N TRP A 19 1.70 -0.34 14.29
CA TRP A 19 3.16 -0.35 14.15
C TRP A 19 3.87 -0.26 15.53
N LYS A 20 3.62 -1.24 16.40
CA LYS A 20 4.18 -1.33 17.75
C LYS A 20 5.43 -2.22 17.78
N LYS A 21 6.26 -2.03 18.83
CA LYS A 21 7.48 -2.83 19.06
C LYS A 21 7.13 -4.33 19.11
N GLY A 22 7.74 -5.12 18.22
CA GLY A 22 7.52 -6.57 18.12
C GLY A 22 6.64 -7.03 16.95
N TYR A 23 6.05 -6.11 16.19
CA TYR A 23 5.18 -6.40 15.03
C TYR A 23 5.76 -5.91 13.68
N GLY A 24 7.10 -5.83 13.58
CA GLY A 24 7.81 -5.36 12.39
C GLY A 24 8.60 -4.06 12.63
N PRO A 25 8.98 -3.33 11.56
CA PRO A 25 9.71 -2.07 11.65
C PRO A 25 8.86 -0.97 12.32
N LYS A 26 9.51 0.10 12.82
CA LYS A 26 8.75 1.25 13.33
C LYS A 26 8.12 2.00 12.17
N GLN A 27 6.89 2.51 12.37
CA GLN A 27 6.18 3.28 11.33
C GLN A 27 7.02 4.43 10.77
N MET A 28 7.71 5.18 11.64
CA MET A 28 8.54 6.32 11.21
C MET A 28 9.68 5.91 10.27
N ASP A 29 10.27 4.73 10.47
CA ASP A 29 11.34 4.23 9.62
C ASP A 29 10.78 3.89 8.23
N VAL A 30 9.59 3.25 8.19
CA VAL A 30 8.85 2.96 6.95
C VAL A 30 8.45 4.24 6.22
N GLU A 31 7.91 5.24 6.93
CA GLU A 31 7.55 6.52 6.34
C GLU A 31 8.77 7.25 5.76
N THR A 32 9.91 7.20 6.44
CA THR A 32 11.15 7.81 5.97
C THR A 32 11.62 7.13 4.68
N LEU A 33 11.69 5.80 4.67
CA LEU A 33 12.04 5.02 3.47
C LEU A 33 11.12 5.32 2.29
N LEU A 34 9.81 5.39 2.52
CA LEU A 34 8.83 5.72 1.49
C LEU A 34 9.07 7.12 0.89
N ARG A 35 9.31 8.13 1.74
CA ARG A 35 9.60 9.50 1.29
C ARG A 35 10.92 9.57 0.54
N ASP A 36 11.95 8.88 1.02
CA ASP A 36 13.24 8.78 0.34
C ASP A 36 13.11 8.13 -1.04
N CYS A 37 12.15 7.20 -1.18
CA CYS A 37 11.81 6.56 -2.45
C CYS A 37 10.90 7.40 -3.37
N GLY A 38 10.51 8.60 -2.93
CA GLY A 38 9.64 9.53 -3.66
C GLY A 38 8.13 9.28 -3.49
N ALA A 39 7.71 8.35 -2.63
CA ALA A 39 6.29 8.05 -2.45
C ALA A 39 5.56 9.17 -1.68
N GLN A 40 4.30 9.39 -2.05
CA GLN A 40 3.37 10.22 -1.27
C GLN A 40 2.70 9.35 -0.22
N ILE A 41 2.68 9.81 1.03
CA ILE A 41 2.00 9.10 2.12
C ILE A 41 0.66 9.78 2.37
N ALA A 42 -0.43 9.02 2.29
CA ALA A 42 -1.76 9.52 2.58
C ALA A 42 -1.88 9.91 4.06
N SER A 43 -2.42 11.10 4.32
CA SER A 43 -2.60 11.63 5.68
C SER A 43 -3.77 10.98 6.42
N SER A 44 -4.73 10.41 5.68
CA SER A 44 -5.88 9.70 6.24
C SER A 44 -6.45 8.67 5.27
N VAL A 45 -7.23 7.72 5.80
CA VAL A 45 -7.99 6.74 4.99
C VAL A 45 -8.92 7.45 4.01
N SER A 46 -9.62 8.51 4.44
CA SER A 46 -10.53 9.27 3.57
C SER A 46 -9.79 9.94 2.41
N SER A 47 -8.60 10.52 2.66
CA SER A 47 -7.79 11.13 1.59
C SER A 47 -7.33 10.11 0.55
N PHE A 48 -7.00 8.89 1.01
CA PHE A 48 -6.62 7.78 0.14
C PHE A 48 -7.80 7.30 -0.70
N ILE A 49 -8.96 7.06 -0.06
CA ILE A 49 -10.19 6.63 -0.74
C ILE A 49 -10.58 7.65 -1.81
N ASN A 50 -10.58 8.96 -1.49
CA ASN A 50 -10.97 9.98 -2.46
C ASN A 50 -10.11 9.91 -3.74
N ARG A 51 -8.78 9.87 -3.61
CA ARG A 51 -7.88 9.76 -4.77
C ARG A 51 -8.02 8.44 -5.52
N LEU A 52 -8.27 7.36 -4.79
CA LEU A 52 -8.46 6.04 -5.36
C LEU A 52 -9.78 5.97 -6.16
N SER A 53 -10.86 6.53 -5.61
CA SER A 53 -12.15 6.67 -6.28
C SER A 53 -12.09 7.60 -7.48
N GLU A 54 -11.39 8.73 -7.38
CA GLU A 54 -11.12 9.62 -8.52
C GLU A 54 -10.47 8.87 -9.68
N ARG A 55 -9.42 8.07 -9.40
CA ARG A 55 -8.80 7.22 -10.43
C ARG A 55 -9.79 6.23 -11.03
N ARG A 56 -10.58 5.55 -10.20
CA ARG A 56 -11.57 4.56 -10.65
C ARG A 56 -12.63 5.19 -11.56
N ILE A 57 -13.13 6.37 -11.22
CA ILE A 57 -14.21 7.06 -11.95
C ILE A 57 -13.69 7.73 -13.22
N SER A 58 -12.55 8.44 -13.14
CA SER A 58 -12.09 9.29 -14.24
C SER A 58 -11.45 8.53 -15.39
N ALA A 59 -11.23 7.21 -15.27
CA ALA A 59 -10.45 6.39 -16.21
C ALA A 59 -9.15 7.09 -16.65
N SER A 60 -8.60 7.93 -15.76
CA SER A 60 -7.48 8.79 -16.12
C SER A 60 -6.26 7.91 -16.33
N ASN A 61 -5.46 8.22 -17.36
CA ASN A 61 -4.14 7.63 -17.58
C ASN A 61 -3.13 8.06 -16.51
N SER A 62 -3.57 8.35 -15.28
CA SER A 62 -2.62 8.56 -14.19
C SER A 62 -1.89 7.24 -13.96
N ASP A 63 -0.57 7.25 -13.97
CA ASP A 63 0.25 6.07 -13.64
C ASP A 63 0.42 5.88 -12.12
N THR A 64 -0.46 6.52 -11.34
CA THR A 64 -0.41 6.51 -9.87
C THR A 64 -0.60 5.10 -9.27
N SER A 65 0.46 4.52 -8.73
CA SER A 65 0.34 3.27 -7.97
C SER A 65 -0.24 3.54 -6.57
N PHE A 66 -1.28 2.81 -6.20
CA PHE A 66 -1.89 2.85 -4.87
C PHE A 66 -1.40 1.66 -4.07
N ILE A 67 -0.83 1.90 -2.91
CA ILE A 67 -0.20 0.85 -2.10
C ILE A 67 -0.74 0.97 -0.67
N ILE A 68 -1.25 -0.13 -0.14
CA ILE A 68 -1.64 -0.25 1.26
C ILE A 68 -0.63 -1.16 1.93
N ILE A 69 0.14 -0.62 2.87
CA ILE A 69 1.09 -1.39 3.67
C ILE A 69 0.47 -1.63 5.04
N CYS A 70 0.17 -2.90 5.32
CA CYS A 70 -0.32 -3.35 6.61
C CYS A 70 0.85 -3.70 7.53
N ASP A 71 0.67 -3.50 8.84
CA ASP A 71 1.54 -4.05 9.87
C ASP A 71 1.49 -5.58 9.89
N GLU A 72 2.40 -6.19 10.66
CA GLU A 72 2.51 -7.65 10.79
C GLU A 72 1.75 -8.21 12.01
N SER A 73 0.82 -7.42 12.57
CA SER A 73 0.03 -7.87 13.71
C SER A 73 -0.85 -9.07 13.35
N LYS A 74 -0.73 -10.14 14.14
CA LYS A 74 -1.53 -11.37 13.99
C LYS A 74 -2.85 -11.33 14.76
N THR A 75 -2.98 -10.37 15.69
CA THR A 75 -4.04 -10.36 16.71
C THR A 75 -4.94 -9.14 16.63
N ASN A 76 -4.52 -8.10 15.91
CA ASN A 76 -5.30 -6.89 15.79
C ASN A 76 -6.40 -7.07 14.73
N SER A 77 -7.66 -7.22 15.13
CA SER A 77 -8.79 -7.25 14.19
C SER A 77 -9.05 -5.91 13.49
N GLN A 78 -8.42 -4.83 13.96
CA GLN A 78 -8.41 -3.50 13.33
C GLN A 78 -7.16 -3.26 12.46
N CYS A 79 -6.24 -4.22 12.35
CA CYS A 79 -5.21 -4.11 11.33
C CYS A 79 -5.90 -4.18 9.97
N GLY A 80 -5.56 -3.23 9.11
CA GLY A 80 -5.98 -3.11 7.72
C GLY A 80 -7.45 -2.82 7.43
N ILE A 81 -7.81 -3.31 6.25
CA ILE A 81 -8.84 -2.78 5.34
C ILE A 81 -10.22 -3.09 5.90
N SER A 82 -10.90 -2.06 6.41
CA SER A 82 -12.23 -2.18 7.01
C SER A 82 -13.14 -1.01 6.63
N GLY A 83 -14.45 -1.20 6.79
CA GLY A 83 -15.47 -0.18 6.53
C GLY A 83 -15.41 0.36 5.10
N ASN A 84 -15.37 1.70 4.97
CA ASN A 84 -15.38 2.36 3.67
C ASN A 84 -14.18 1.98 2.78
N LEU A 85 -13.02 1.71 3.38
CA LEU A 85 -11.83 1.28 2.62
C LEU A 85 -12.02 -0.10 2.01
N GLN A 86 -12.64 -1.01 2.76
CA GLN A 86 -12.97 -2.35 2.28
C GLN A 86 -13.96 -2.31 1.13
N HIS A 87 -15.02 -1.53 1.29
CA HIS A 87 -16.03 -1.37 0.25
C HIS A 87 -15.44 -0.78 -1.03
N GLU A 88 -14.59 0.25 -0.93
CA GLU A 88 -13.96 0.83 -2.11
C GLU A 88 -13.02 -0.15 -2.82
N ILE A 89 -12.23 -0.91 -2.06
CA ILE A 89 -11.33 -1.93 -2.61
C ILE A 89 -12.12 -3.05 -3.31
N GLN A 90 -13.26 -3.47 -2.76
CA GLN A 90 -14.15 -4.42 -3.42
C GLN A 90 -14.67 -3.90 -4.75
N GLN A 91 -15.11 -2.63 -4.81
CA GLN A 91 -15.55 -2.01 -6.06
C GLN A 91 -14.42 -1.93 -7.10
N ILE A 92 -13.19 -1.74 -6.65
CA ILE A 92 -12.01 -1.70 -7.51
C ILE A 92 -11.68 -3.09 -8.02
N CYS A 93 -11.58 -4.09 -7.15
CA CYS A 93 -11.27 -5.47 -7.52
C CYS A 93 -12.31 -6.08 -8.47
N ALA A 94 -13.56 -5.60 -8.44
CA ALA A 94 -14.56 -5.97 -9.44
C ALA A 94 -14.18 -5.52 -10.87
N ASN A 95 -13.25 -4.57 -11.02
CA ASN A 95 -12.65 -4.18 -12.29
C ASN A 95 -11.43 -5.06 -12.60
N LYS A 96 -11.41 -5.70 -13.78
CA LYS A 96 -10.33 -6.62 -14.19
C LYS A 96 -8.93 -6.01 -14.19
N ASN A 97 -8.82 -4.68 -14.23
CA ASN A 97 -7.55 -3.95 -14.22
C ASN A 97 -7.11 -3.50 -12.81
N ALA A 98 -7.81 -3.88 -11.74
CA ALA A 98 -7.47 -3.44 -10.37
C ALA A 98 -6.02 -3.75 -9.95
N ASN A 99 -5.58 -4.96 -10.27
CA ASN A 99 -4.26 -5.47 -9.86
C ASN A 99 -3.10 -4.70 -10.52
N THR A 100 -3.35 -3.88 -11.55
CA THR A 100 -2.28 -3.10 -12.18
C THR A 100 -1.91 -1.86 -11.38
N TYR A 101 -2.82 -1.31 -10.58
CA TYR A 101 -2.60 -0.05 -9.88
C TYR A 101 -2.86 -0.07 -8.37
N LEU A 102 -3.48 -1.12 -7.81
CA LEU A 102 -3.68 -1.27 -6.37
C LEU A 102 -2.89 -2.47 -5.83
N LYS A 103 -2.04 -2.25 -4.84
CA LYS A 103 -1.30 -3.28 -4.11
C LYS A 103 -1.64 -3.24 -2.62
N ILE A 104 -1.90 -4.41 -2.03
CA ILE A 104 -2.16 -4.56 -0.60
C ILE A 104 -1.13 -5.56 -0.07
N VAL A 105 -0.21 -5.06 0.76
CA VAL A 105 1.01 -5.80 1.12
C VAL A 105 1.37 -5.63 2.59
N ASN A 106 2.24 -6.51 3.09
CA ASN A 106 2.95 -6.32 4.36
C ASN A 106 4.22 -5.45 4.18
N SER A 107 4.88 -5.12 5.29
CA SER A 107 6.06 -4.24 5.26
C SER A 107 7.29 -4.81 4.53
N ASN A 108 7.41 -6.14 4.39
CA ASN A 108 8.53 -6.78 3.69
C ASN A 108 8.59 -6.42 2.20
N TYR A 109 7.42 -6.16 1.59
CA TYR A 109 7.35 -5.67 0.21
C TYR A 109 8.19 -4.41 -0.01
N LEU A 110 8.13 -3.46 0.94
CA LEU A 110 8.87 -2.22 0.83
C LEU A 110 10.38 -2.48 0.84
N PHE A 111 10.87 -3.31 1.76
CA PHE A 111 12.30 -3.58 1.88
C PHE A 111 12.86 -4.23 0.63
N ASP A 112 12.14 -5.19 0.04
CA ASP A 112 12.59 -5.84 -1.18
C ASP A 112 12.52 -4.89 -2.38
N CYS A 113 11.47 -4.07 -2.50
CA CYS A 113 11.39 -3.04 -3.54
C CYS A 113 12.51 -2.01 -3.43
N VAL A 114 12.85 -1.57 -2.21
CA VAL A 114 13.96 -0.64 -1.96
C VAL A 114 15.30 -1.29 -2.32
N SER A 115 15.49 -2.55 -1.95
CA SER A 115 16.73 -3.29 -2.22
C SER A 115 16.96 -3.50 -3.72
N CYS A 116 15.88 -3.72 -4.48
CA CYS A 116 15.93 -3.89 -5.94
C CYS A 116 15.75 -2.59 -6.73
N ALA A 117 15.41 -1.49 -6.05
CA ALA A 117 15.09 -0.20 -6.65
C ALA A 117 13.96 -0.23 -7.70
N GLU A 118 13.01 -1.15 -7.54
CA GLU A 118 11.91 -1.36 -8.47
C GLU A 118 10.65 -1.89 -7.78
N PHE A 119 9.50 -1.78 -8.45
CA PHE A 119 8.30 -2.46 -8.00
C PHE A 119 8.42 -3.96 -8.26
N ILE A 120 8.46 -4.73 -7.18
CA ILE A 120 8.39 -6.18 -7.29
C ILE A 120 6.96 -6.57 -7.66
N ASP A 121 6.85 -7.51 -8.58
CA ASP A 121 5.58 -8.12 -8.97
C ASP A 121 5.03 -8.91 -7.78
N THR A 122 3.83 -8.55 -7.33
CA THR A 122 3.17 -9.20 -6.19
C THR A 122 2.45 -10.48 -6.62
N LYS A 123 3.07 -11.26 -7.51
CA LYS A 123 2.60 -12.60 -7.85
C LYS A 123 2.78 -13.46 -6.61
N GLU A 124 1.65 -13.80 -6.00
CA GLU A 124 1.51 -14.73 -4.87
C GLU A 124 1.82 -14.19 -3.46
N SER A 125 1.39 -14.99 -2.48
CA SER A 125 1.17 -14.68 -1.06
C SER A 125 2.39 -14.22 -0.24
N GLN A 126 3.56 -14.06 -0.86
CA GLN A 126 4.80 -13.67 -0.18
C GLN A 126 4.65 -12.37 0.60
N TYR A 127 3.96 -11.39 0.00
CA TYR A 127 3.74 -10.09 0.61
C TYR A 127 2.33 -9.91 1.14
N ALA A 128 1.55 -10.99 1.25
CA ALA A 128 0.17 -10.86 1.74
C ALA A 128 0.17 -10.25 3.16
N PRO A 129 -0.77 -9.33 3.45
CA PRO A 129 -0.93 -8.82 4.81
C PRO A 129 -1.29 -9.97 5.76
N VAL A 130 -0.70 -9.94 6.95
CA VAL A 130 -0.94 -10.95 7.99
C VAL A 130 -2.40 -10.90 8.46
N ALA A 131 -2.94 -9.70 8.61
CA ALA A 131 -4.36 -9.44 8.75
C ALA A 131 -4.69 -8.02 8.25
N PRO A 132 -5.94 -7.76 7.85
CA PRO A 132 -7.00 -8.72 7.63
C PRO A 132 -6.66 -9.46 6.34
N THR A 133 -6.96 -10.75 6.32
CA THR A 133 -6.63 -11.61 5.18
C THR A 133 -7.29 -11.03 3.93
N ALA A 134 -6.49 -10.47 3.02
CA ALA A 134 -6.95 -10.02 1.71
C ALA A 134 -7.52 -11.19 0.85
N ARG A 135 -7.51 -12.42 1.37
CA ARG A 135 -8.02 -13.66 0.78
C ARG A 135 -9.56 -13.75 0.62
N LYS A 136 -10.30 -12.64 0.73
CA LYS A 136 -11.75 -12.61 0.44
C LYS A 136 -12.18 -11.36 -0.36
N PHE A 137 -11.36 -10.94 -1.31
CA PHE A 137 -11.74 -9.95 -2.32
C PHE A 137 -11.58 -10.54 -3.71
#